data_AF-A0A6V7YC49-F1
#
_entry.id   AF-A0A6V7YC49-F1
#
_cell.length_a   1.000
_cell.length_b   1.000
_cell.length_c   1.000
_cell.angle_alpha   90.00
_cell.angle_beta   90.00
_cell.angle_gamma   90.00
#
_symmetry.space_group_name_H-M   'P 1'
#
loop_
_entity.id
_entity.type
_entity.pdbx_description
1 polymer ?
#
loop_
_entity_poly.entity_id
_entity_poly.type
_entity_poly.pdbx_seq_one_letter_code
_entity_poly.pdbx_strand_id
1 'polypeptide(L)'
;MYHKEKVRAFLGPYCASEFEAVAKMCSFWNIPAISYMPTSTAVSDRNIYKTLARLSSKNTNSIAKAVIRMVEHYGWRKVKWSFFWRK
;
A
#
# COMPACT_ATOMS: atom_id res chain seq x y z
N MET A 1 0.35 3.39 -22.87
CA MET A 1 0.20 4.81 -22.49
C MET A 1 1.54 5.53 -22.41
N TYR A 2 2.53 5.11 -21.62
CA TYR A 2 3.82 5.81 -21.59
C TYR A 2 4.54 5.85 -22.95
N HIS A 3 4.71 4.70 -23.61
CA HIS A 3 5.42 4.60 -24.89
C HIS A 3 4.68 5.22 -26.10
N LYS A 4 3.38 5.53 -25.97
CA LYS A 4 2.58 6.14 -27.05
C LYS A 4 2.30 7.61 -26.80
N GLU A 5 1.87 7.95 -25.59
CA GLU A 5 1.34 9.28 -25.22
C GLU A 5 2.34 10.13 -24.41
N LYS A 6 3.52 9.59 -24.06
CA LYS A 6 4.54 10.28 -23.24
C LYS A 6 3.97 10.87 -21.93
N VAL A 7 3.14 10.11 -21.23
CA VAL A 7 2.53 10.55 -19.96
C VAL A 7 3.58 10.88 -18.90
N ARG A 8 3.31 11.93 -18.12
CA ARG A 8 4.21 12.48 -17.08
C ARG A 8 3.91 11.99 -15.67
N ALA A 9 2.75 11.38 -15.45
CA ALA A 9 2.31 10.85 -14.16
C ALA A 9 1.25 9.77 -14.38
N PHE A 10 1.15 8.85 -13.42
CA PHE A 10 0.06 7.89 -13.35
C PHE A 10 -0.80 8.16 -12.12
N LEU A 11 -2.12 8.19 -12.30
CA LEU A 11 -3.10 8.34 -11.23
C LEU A 11 -3.89 7.03 -11.07
N GLY A 12 -3.94 6.48 -9.86
CA GLY A 12 -4.45 5.15 -9.59
C GLY A 12 -3.45 4.04 -9.99
N PRO A 13 -3.86 2.76 -10.05
CA PRO A 13 -5.19 2.18 -9.76
C PRO A 13 -5.61 2.16 -8.28
N TYR A 14 -6.86 1.78 -8.04
CA TYR A 14 -7.49 1.72 -6.71
C TYR A 14 -6.96 0.56 -5.85
N CYS A 15 -6.93 -0.65 -6.42
CA CYS A 15 -6.52 -1.86 -5.70
C CYS A 15 -5.00 -1.99 -5.57
N ALA A 16 -4.55 -2.63 -4.48
CA ALA A 16 -3.14 -2.74 -4.13
C ALA A 16 -2.34 -3.60 -5.12
N SER A 17 -2.89 -4.73 -5.58
CA SER A 17 -2.23 -5.67 -6.49
C SER A 17 -1.86 -5.03 -7.83
N GLU A 18 -2.80 -4.32 -8.42
CA GLU A 18 -2.62 -3.64 -9.70
C GLU A 18 -1.69 -2.44 -9.53
N PHE A 19 -1.79 -1.74 -8.41
CA PHE A 19 -0.94 -0.59 -8.13
C PHE A 19 0.52 -1.00 -7.93
N GLU A 20 0.79 -2.15 -7.32
CA GLU A 20 2.16 -2.66 -7.17
C GLU A 20 2.86 -2.87 -8.52
N ALA A 21 2.15 -3.44 -9.51
CA ALA A 21 2.69 -3.62 -10.85
C ALA A 21 2.97 -2.26 -11.53
N VAL A 22 2.02 -1.33 -11.46
CA VAL A 22 2.17 0.01 -12.05
C VAL A 22 3.27 0.81 -11.38
N ALA A 23 3.35 0.79 -10.05
CA ALA A 23 4.34 1.54 -9.29
C ALA A 23 5.77 1.05 -9.52
N LYS A 24 5.97 -0.26 -9.75
CA LYS A 24 7.27 -0.80 -10.18
C LYS A 24 7.69 -0.25 -11.54
N MET A 25 6.78 -0.27 -12.52
CA MET A 25 7.06 0.30 -13.84
C MET A 25 7.36 1.80 -13.77
N CYS A 26 6.58 2.54 -12.97
CA CYS A 26 6.78 3.98 -12.78
C CYS A 26 8.12 4.29 -12.10
N SER A 27 8.56 3.46 -11.16
CA SER A 27 9.86 3.59 -10.52
C SER A 27 11.01 3.33 -11.49
N PHE A 28 10.84 2.40 -12.43
CA PHE A 28 11.80 2.15 -13.51
C PHE A 28 11.89 3.32 -14.50
N TRP A 29 10.76 3.91 -14.88
CA TRP A 29 10.71 5.05 -15.81
C TRP A 29 10.93 6.42 -15.14
N ASN A 30 11.16 6.45 -13.83
CA ASN A 30 11.30 7.69 -13.04
C ASN A 30 10.11 8.66 -13.19
N ILE A 31 8.89 8.10 -13.21
CA ILE A 31 7.64 8.85 -13.32
C ILE A 31 6.85 8.73 -12.02
N PRO A 32 6.23 9.80 -11.52
CA PRO A 32 5.38 9.73 -10.33
C PRO A 32 4.13 8.87 -10.56
N ALA A 33 3.89 7.95 -9.62
CA ALA A 33 2.64 7.19 -9.52
C ALA A 33 1.90 7.60 -8.25
N ILE A 34 0.70 8.17 -8.40
CA ILE A 34 -0.12 8.68 -7.31
C ILE A 34 -1.35 7.78 -7.16
N SER A 35 -1.55 7.18 -5.98
CA SER A 35 -2.77 6.43 -5.71
C SER A 35 -3.39 6.77 -4.36
N TYR A 36 -4.72 6.64 -4.30
CA TYR A 36 -5.51 6.92 -3.12
C TYR A 36 -5.39 5.81 -2.07
N MET A 37 -5.52 4.53 -2.44
CA MET A 37 -5.87 3.48 -1.47
C MET A 37 -4.84 2.37 -1.16
N PRO A 38 -3.57 2.36 -1.63
CA PRO A 38 -2.72 1.19 -1.41
C PRO A 38 -2.30 1.09 0.06
N THR A 39 -3.07 0.28 0.81
CA THR A 39 -2.91 0.00 2.24
C THR A 39 -1.88 -1.10 2.50
N SER A 40 -1.40 -1.79 1.46
CA SER A 40 -0.39 -2.85 1.61
C SER A 40 0.91 -2.27 2.19
N THR A 41 1.54 -3.03 3.08
CA THR A 41 2.86 -2.67 3.63
C THR A 41 3.96 -2.83 2.60
N ALA A 42 3.76 -3.68 1.58
CA ALA A 42 4.71 -3.95 0.51
C ALA A 42 5.08 -2.68 -0.28
N VAL A 43 4.12 -1.81 -0.58
CA VAL A 43 4.38 -0.54 -1.29
C VAL A 43 5.06 0.54 -0.43
N SER A 44 5.31 0.26 0.85
CA SER A 44 5.98 1.22 1.75
C SER A 44 7.50 1.19 1.60
N ASP A 45 8.07 0.19 0.91
CA ASP A 45 9.51 0.13 0.66
C ASP A 45 9.93 1.15 -0.41
N ARG A 46 10.63 2.20 0.03
CA ARG A 46 11.13 3.28 -0.82
C ARG A 46 12.31 2.87 -1.69
N ASN A 47 12.96 1.75 -1.42
CA ASN A 47 14.03 1.25 -2.28
C ASN A 47 13.48 0.74 -3.62
N ILE A 48 12.32 0.09 -3.57
CA ILE A 48 11.63 -0.48 -4.72
C ILE A 48 10.71 0.57 -5.36
N TYR A 49 9.95 1.31 -4.55
CA TYR A 49 8.94 2.27 -5.00
C TYR A 49 9.37 3.73 -4.80
N LYS A 50 10.36 4.17 -5.57
CA LYS A 50 11.02 5.47 -5.40
C LYS A 50 10.09 6.65 -5.74
N THR A 51 9.25 6.53 -6.77
CA THR A 51 8.43 7.62 -7.30
C THR A 51 6.97 7.58 -6.85
N LEU A 52 6.68 6.77 -5.84
CA LEU A 52 5.32 6.51 -5.37
C LEU A 52 4.82 7.61 -4.41
N ALA A 53 3.65 8.19 -4.71
CA ALA A 53 2.95 9.10 -3.81
C ALA A 53 1.61 8.49 -3.38
N ARG A 54 1.38 8.42 -2.07
CA ARG A 54 0.14 7.89 -1.50
C ARG A 54 -0.65 9.03 -0.88
N LEU A 55 -1.95 9.09 -1.19
CA LEU A 55 -2.86 10.06 -0.57
C LEU A 55 -3.49 9.52 0.72
N SER A 56 -3.69 8.21 0.85
CA SER A 56 -4.15 7.61 2.10
C SER A 56 -3.04 7.55 3.14
N SER A 57 -3.33 8.07 4.33
CA SER A 57 -2.54 7.95 5.56
C SER A 57 -2.82 6.66 6.34
N LYS A 58 -3.72 5.79 5.84
CA LYS A 58 -4.09 4.55 6.52
C LYS A 58 -3.10 3.45 6.14
N ASN A 59 -2.30 3.08 7.14
CA ASN A 59 -1.31 2.01 7.04
C ASN A 59 -1.81 0.84 7.89
N THR A 60 -1.58 -0.40 7.46
CA THR A 60 -1.90 -1.60 8.27
C THR A 60 -1.29 -1.53 9.68
N ASN A 61 -0.12 -0.90 9.81
CA ASN A 61 0.53 -0.65 11.10
C ASN A 61 -0.30 0.23 12.04
N SER A 62 -1.01 1.23 11.51
CA SER A 62 -1.87 2.11 12.33
C SER A 62 -3.08 1.34 12.86
N ILE A 63 -3.65 0.46 12.05
CA ILE A 63 -4.73 -0.44 12.45
C ILE A 63 -4.21 -1.43 13.50
N ALA A 64 -3.05 -2.04 13.27
CA ALA A 64 -2.43 -2.95 14.24
C ALA A 64 -2.20 -2.28 15.60
N LYS A 65 -1.68 -1.03 15.61
CA LYS A 65 -1.53 -0.25 16.85
C LYS A 65 -2.87 0.00 17.54
N ALA A 66 -3.91 0.36 16.79
CA ALA A 66 -5.25 0.57 17.35
C ALA A 66 -5.81 -0.72 17.99
N VAL A 67 -5.62 -1.86 17.33
CA VAL A 67 -6.04 -3.17 17.86
C VAL A 67 -5.26 -3.54 19.11
N ILE A 68 -3.95 -3.33 19.14
CA ILE A 68 -3.12 -3.56 20.35
C ILE A 68 -3.64 -2.71 21.51
N ARG A 69 -3.88 -1.41 21.29
CA ARG A 69 -4.42 -0.52 22.32
C ARG A 69 -5.81 -0.94 22.80
N MET A 70 -6.65 -1.48 21.92
CA MET A 70 -7.94 -2.04 22.29
C MET A 70 -7.77 -3.28 23.18
N VAL A 71 -6.89 -4.21 22.80
CA VAL A 71 -6.59 -5.43 23.57
C VAL A 71 -6.06 -5.08 24.96
N GLU A 72 -5.14 -4.11 25.05
CA GLU A 72 -4.60 -3.60 26.31
C GLU A 72 -5.68 -2.95 27.18
N HIS A 73 -6.55 -2.13 26.58
CA HIS A 73 -7.62 -1.43 27.30
C HIS A 73 -8.63 -2.40 27.96
N TYR A 74 -8.96 -3.50 27.28
CA TYR A 74 -9.89 -4.51 27.80
C TYR A 74 -9.21 -5.67 28.53
N GLY A 75 -7.87 -5.65 28.67
CA GLY A 75 -7.12 -6.67 29.40
C GLY A 75 -7.20 -8.08 28.78
N TRP A 76 -7.42 -8.19 27.47
CA TRP A 76 -7.57 -9.49 26.79
C TRP A 76 -6.23 -10.22 26.71
N ARG A 77 -6.09 -11.30 27.48
CA ARG A 77 -4.85 -12.13 27.50
C ARG A 77 -4.83 -13.27 26.48
N LYS A 78 -5.95 -13.53 25.82
CA LYS A 78 -6.10 -14.60 24.81
C LYS A 78 -6.73 -13.99 23.55
N VAL A 79 -5.98 -14.00 22.46
CA VAL A 79 -6.42 -13.49 21.15
C VAL A 79 -6.25 -14.61 20.14
N LYS A 80 -7.28 -14.87 19.33
CA LYS A 80 -7.23 -15.88 18.26
C LYS A 80 -7.13 -15.17 16.92
N TRP A 81 -6.14 -15.55 16.13
CA TRP A 81 -5.96 -15.07 14.79
C TRP A 81 -6.41 -16.15 13.81
N SER A 82 -7.08 -15.75 12.73
CA SER A 82 -7.36 -16.62 11.60
C SER A 82 -6.70 -16.01 10.38
N PHE A 83 -5.79 -16.74 9.77
CA PHE A 83 -5.20 -16.35 8.51
C PHE A 83 -5.92 -17.08 7.39
N PHE A 84 -6.60 -16.33 6.53
CA PHE A 84 -7.28 -16.90 5.39
C PHE A 84 -6.28 -17.08 4.24
N TRP A 85 -5.72 -18.29 4.12
CA TRP A 85 -4.91 -18.69 2.98
C TRP A 85 -5.85 -18.88 1.77
N ARG A 86 -5.91 -17.87 0.89
CA ARG A 86 -6.57 -18.00 -0.40
C ARG A 86 -5.52 -18.53 -1.39
N LYS A 87 -5.71 -19.75 -1.89
CA LYS A 87 -4.94 -20.33 -3.01
C LYS A 87 -5.06 -19.44 -4.24
#